data_AF-A0A7L2R6U7-F1
#
_entry.id   AF-A0A7L2R6U7-F1
#
_cell.length_a   1.000
_cell.length_b   1.000
_cell.length_c   1.000
_cell.angle_alpha   90.00
_cell.angle_beta   90.00
_cell.angle_gamma   90.00
#
_symmetry.space_group_name_H-M   'P 1'
#
loop_
_entity.id
_entity.type
_entity.pdbx_description
1 polymer ?
#
loop_
_entity_poly.entity_id
_entity_poly.type
_entity_poly.pdbx_seq_one_letter_code
_entity_poly.pdbx_strand_id
1 'polypeptide(L)'
;MAVYKVTVATGDMVEAGTNNSISITLVGSYGESRQTTVSFLFLPGKERSLSVHCGQDLGPIVLIRLHKWRLFLEDAWFCKDVRVTAPNGTLYRFPCYQWLEGVTTVEVREGSGKKLVDDKLQILKEHRHRELAARQEAYRWQ
;
A
#
# COMPACT_ATOMS: atom_id res chain seq x y z
N MET A 1 1.76 6.26 -22.25
CA MET A 1 0.68 5.82 -21.34
C MET A 1 1.03 4.44 -20.81
N ALA A 2 1.08 4.29 -19.50
CA ALA A 2 1.34 3.03 -18.80
C ALA A 2 0.11 2.64 -17.98
N VAL A 3 -0.24 1.35 -17.97
CA VAL A 3 -1.38 0.82 -17.20
C VAL A 3 -0.86 -0.23 -16.22
N TYR A 4 -1.10 0.00 -14.93
CA TYR A 4 -0.77 -0.94 -13.86
C TYR A 4 -2.05 -1.61 -13.38
N LYS A 5 -2.05 -2.94 -13.27
CA LYS A 5 -3.16 -3.68 -12.66
C LYS A 5 -2.86 -3.83 -11.18
N VAL A 6 -3.74 -3.31 -10.34
CA VAL A 6 -3.60 -3.38 -8.87
C VAL A 6 -4.67 -4.31 -8.34
N THR A 7 -4.29 -5.24 -7.47
CA THR A 7 -5.19 -6.09 -6.71
C THR A 7 -4.91 -5.92 -5.23
N VAL A 8 -5.92 -5.54 -4.46
CA VAL A 8 -5.87 -5.35 -3.01
C VAL A 8 -6.62 -6.50 -2.34
N ALA A 9 -5.95 -7.22 -1.45
CA ALA A 9 -6.52 -8.32 -0.69
C ALA A 9 -6.85 -7.89 0.75
N THR A 10 -8.06 -8.18 1.18
CA THR A 10 -8.52 -7.95 2.57
C THR A 10 -8.31 -9.22 3.38
N GLY A 11 -7.98 -9.07 4.67
CA GLY A 11 -7.92 -10.22 5.60
C GLY A 11 -9.23 -10.98 5.65
N ASP A 12 -9.16 -12.27 5.96
CA ASP A 12 -10.30 -13.20 6.06
C ASP A 12 -10.91 -13.29 7.47
N MET A 13 -10.35 -12.55 8.42
CA MET A 13 -10.87 -12.45 9.79
C MET A 13 -12.22 -11.72 9.82
N VAL A 14 -13.05 -12.06 10.81
CA VAL A 14 -14.27 -11.29 11.11
C VAL A 14 -13.89 -9.83 11.34
N GLU A 15 -14.69 -8.89 10.82
CA GLU A 15 -14.45 -7.44 10.88
C GLU A 15 -13.19 -6.93 10.16
N ALA A 16 -12.51 -7.75 9.36
CA ALA A 16 -11.37 -7.29 8.55
C ALA A 16 -11.75 -6.33 7.41
N GLY A 17 -13.04 -6.24 7.07
CA GLY A 17 -13.59 -5.42 5.99
C GLY A 17 -13.77 -3.95 6.36
N THR A 18 -14.09 -3.11 5.38
CA THR A 18 -14.39 -1.69 5.61
C THR A 18 -15.41 -1.15 4.62
N ASN A 19 -16.21 -0.19 5.10
CA ASN A 19 -17.13 0.62 4.29
C ASN A 19 -16.57 2.03 4.04
N ASN A 20 -15.28 2.24 4.28
CA ASN A 20 -14.58 3.50 4.05
C ASN A 20 -13.88 3.51 2.67
N SER A 21 -13.51 4.72 2.23
CA SER A 21 -12.83 4.90 0.94
C SER A 21 -11.37 4.49 1.05
N ILE A 22 -10.96 3.51 0.26
CA ILE A 22 -9.55 3.16 0.10
C ILE A 22 -9.06 3.66 -1.26
N SER A 23 -7.99 4.44 -1.24
CA SER A 23 -7.28 4.88 -2.44
C SER A 23 -5.83 4.40 -2.39
N ILE A 24 -5.22 4.28 -3.57
CA ILE A 24 -3.82 3.88 -3.70
C ILE A 24 -3.04 4.87 -4.55
N THR A 25 -1.78 5.09 -4.16
CA THR A 25 -0.76 5.78 -4.96
C THR A 25 0.41 4.81 -5.20
N LEU A 26 0.82 4.64 -6.45
CA LEU A 26 1.97 3.83 -6.82
C LEU A 26 3.22 4.70 -6.85
N VAL A 27 4.30 4.25 -6.21
CA VAL A 27 5.57 4.97 -6.16
C VAL A 27 6.65 4.11 -6.82
N GLY A 28 7.07 4.55 -8.01
CA GLY A 28 8.13 3.92 -8.77
C GLY A 28 9.42 4.73 -8.74
N SER A 29 10.50 4.16 -9.30
CA SER A 29 11.80 4.83 -9.36
C SER A 29 11.83 6.09 -10.21
N TYR A 30 10.91 6.23 -11.17
CA TYR A 30 10.84 7.38 -12.09
C TYR A 30 9.77 8.41 -11.70
N GLY A 31 8.96 8.12 -10.69
CA GLY A 31 7.91 9.01 -10.22
C GLY A 31 6.72 8.26 -9.62
N GLU A 32 5.63 9.00 -9.43
CA GLU A 32 4.46 8.53 -8.70
C GLU A 32 3.20 8.62 -9.57
N SER A 33 2.24 7.72 -9.34
CA SER A 33 0.91 7.83 -9.93
C SER A 33 0.11 8.95 -9.25
N ARG A 34 -1.02 9.33 -9.87
CA ARG A 34 -2.07 10.03 -9.12
C ARG A 34 -2.71 9.06 -8.12
N GLN A 35 -3.24 9.62 -7.03
CA GLN A 35 -4.08 8.86 -6.11
C GLN A 35 -5.32 8.38 -6.85
N THR A 36 -5.56 7.07 -6.80
CA THR A 36 -6.68 6.41 -7.49
C THR A 36 -7.53 5.67 -6.47
N THR A 37 -8.83 5.91 -6.45
CA THR A 37 -9.75 5.19 -5.56
C THR A 37 -9.92 3.75 -6.01
N VAL A 38 -9.70 2.82 -5.06
CA VAL A 38 -9.83 1.37 -5.29
C VAL A 38 -11.29 0.95 -5.15
N SER A 39 -11.87 1.23 -3.99
CA SER A 39 -13.26 0.92 -3.69
C SER A 39 -13.69 1.66 -2.43
N PHE A 40 -15.01 1.69 -2.21
CA PHE A 40 -15.65 2.17 -0.98
C PHE A 40 -16.20 1.01 -0.14
N LEU A 41 -15.96 -0.24 -0.56
CA LEU A 41 -16.43 -1.44 0.11
C LEU A 41 -15.44 -2.60 -0.06
N PHE A 42 -14.85 -3.00 1.06
CA PHE A 42 -13.98 -4.17 1.17
C PHE A 42 -14.62 -5.17 2.13
N LEU A 43 -14.82 -6.39 1.65
CA LEU A 43 -15.37 -7.47 2.46
C LEU A 43 -14.24 -8.38 2.95
N PRO A 44 -14.38 -8.97 4.15
CA PRO A 44 -13.42 -9.96 4.63
C PRO A 44 -13.19 -11.10 3.63
N GLY A 45 -11.93 -11.46 3.43
CA GLY A 45 -11.49 -12.55 2.55
C GLY A 45 -11.70 -12.27 1.06
N LYS A 46 -12.06 -11.04 0.67
CA LYS A 46 -12.24 -10.64 -0.72
C LYS A 46 -11.09 -9.79 -1.24
N GLU A 47 -10.93 -9.85 -2.55
CA GLU A 47 -9.97 -9.06 -3.29
C GLU A 47 -10.68 -8.04 -4.19
N ARG A 48 -10.06 -6.88 -4.38
CA ARG A 48 -10.52 -5.84 -5.31
C ARG A 48 -9.42 -5.50 -6.29
N SER A 49 -9.75 -5.55 -7.58
CA SER A 49 -8.81 -5.23 -8.66
C SER A 49 -9.21 -3.96 -9.41
N LEU A 50 -8.24 -3.14 -9.78
CA LEU A 50 -8.42 -1.97 -10.64
C LEU A 50 -7.25 -1.79 -11.61
N SER A 51 -7.44 -0.90 -12.59
CA SER A 51 -6.38 -0.42 -13.48
C SER A 51 -6.01 1.02 -13.11
N VAL A 52 -4.74 1.27 -12.81
CA VAL A 52 -4.18 2.60 -12.58
C VAL A 52 -3.53 3.09 -13.87
N HIS A 53 -4.06 4.18 -14.42
CA HIS A 53 -3.58 4.78 -15.66
C HIS A 53 -2.57 5.89 -15.37
N CYS A 54 -1.38 5.79 -15.96
CA CYS A 54 -0.29 6.75 -15.79
C CYS A 54 0.11 7.35 -17.14
N GLY A 55 0.45 8.64 -17.16
CA GLY A 55 0.93 9.32 -18.38
C GLY A 55 2.22 8.71 -18.90
N GLN A 56 3.12 8.35 -17.98
CA GLN A 56 4.42 7.74 -18.22
C GLN A 56 4.61 6.46 -17.37
N ASP A 57 5.59 5.65 -17.74
CA ASP A 57 6.03 4.51 -16.93
C ASP A 57 6.72 5.03 -15.66
N LEU A 58 6.33 4.50 -14.52
CA LEU A 58 6.88 4.81 -13.20
C LEU A 58 8.19 4.05 -12.93
N GLY A 59 8.58 3.12 -13.82
CA GLY A 59 9.70 2.22 -13.63
C GLY A 59 9.40 1.15 -12.58
N PRO A 60 10.43 0.51 -12.00
CA PRO A 60 10.25 -0.41 -10.87
C PRO A 60 9.45 0.22 -9.73
N ILE A 61 8.33 -0.42 -9.36
CA ILE A 61 7.51 0.02 -8.23
C ILE A 61 8.21 -0.43 -6.95
N VAL A 62 8.54 0.54 -6.09
CA VAL A 62 9.34 0.31 -4.89
C VAL A 62 8.51 0.45 -3.61
N LEU A 63 7.43 1.21 -3.68
CA LEU A 63 6.56 1.55 -2.57
C LEU A 63 5.14 1.80 -3.07
N ILE A 64 4.15 1.54 -2.23
CA ILE A 64 2.77 1.96 -2.42
C ILE A 64 2.32 2.79 -1.24
N ARG A 65 1.39 3.71 -1.46
CA ARG A 65 0.68 4.42 -0.40
C ARG A 65 -0.79 4.01 -0.41
N LEU A 66 -1.25 3.44 0.69
CA LEU A 66 -2.66 3.13 0.92
C LEU A 66 -3.26 4.26 1.77
N HIS A 67 -4.29 4.90 1.23
CA HIS A 67 -5.00 5.99 1.89
C HIS A 67 -6.37 5.49 2.30
N LYS A 68 -6.67 5.52 3.60
CA LYS A 68 -8.00 5.26 4.14
C LYS A 68 -8.65 6.58 4.51
N TRP A 69 -9.78 6.88 3.89
CA TRP A 69 -10.56 8.07 4.15
C TRP A 69 -11.96 7.72 4.65
N ARG A 70 -12.41 8.43 5.69
CA ARG A 70 -13.71 8.19 6.32
C ARG A 70 -14.84 8.71 5.44
N LEU A 71 -15.85 7.87 5.22
CA LEU A 71 -17.09 8.26 4.53
C LEU A 71 -18.23 8.52 5.52
N PHE A 72 -18.55 7.54 6.36
CA PHE A 72 -19.70 7.62 7.29
C PHE A 72 -19.25 7.32 8.73
N LEU A 73 -19.11 6.03 9.04
CA LEU A 73 -18.65 5.53 10.33
C LEU A 73 -17.20 5.10 10.22
N GLU A 74 -16.51 5.26 11.33
CA GLU A 74 -15.13 4.83 11.44
C GLU A 74 -15.10 3.33 11.73
N ASP A 75 -14.28 2.62 10.96
CA ASP A 75 -13.97 1.21 11.14
C ASP A 75 -12.46 0.99 11.01
N ALA A 76 -11.98 -0.17 11.41
CA ALA A 76 -10.64 -0.64 11.12
C ALA A 76 -10.68 -1.51 9.86
N TRP A 77 -9.64 -1.44 9.02
CA TRP A 77 -9.52 -2.30 7.84
C TRP A 77 -8.24 -3.13 7.92
N PHE A 78 -8.34 -4.45 7.79
CA PHE A 78 -7.15 -5.30 7.72
C PHE A 78 -6.73 -5.52 6.27
N CYS A 79 -5.65 -4.87 5.86
CA CYS A 79 -5.04 -5.10 4.56
C CYS A 79 -4.06 -6.28 4.63
N LYS A 80 -4.32 -7.33 3.85
CA LYS A 80 -3.45 -8.52 3.78
C LYS A 80 -2.24 -8.25 2.90
N ASP A 81 -2.48 -8.01 1.62
CA ASP A 81 -1.45 -7.71 0.64
C ASP A 81 -2.00 -6.87 -0.51
N VAL A 82 -1.09 -6.23 -1.23
CA VAL A 82 -1.38 -5.59 -2.52
C VAL A 82 -0.45 -6.16 -3.58
N ARG A 83 -1.01 -6.46 -4.74
CA ARG A 83 -0.28 -6.94 -5.92
C ARG A 83 -0.39 -5.91 -7.03
N VAL A 84 0.74 -5.57 -7.64
CA VAL A 84 0.80 -4.61 -8.74
C VAL A 84 1.49 -5.26 -9.93
N THR A 85 0.77 -5.42 -11.04
CA THR A 85 1.33 -5.88 -12.31
C THR A 85 1.61 -4.69 -13.20
N ALA A 86 2.88 -4.48 -13.53
CA ALA A 86 3.34 -3.40 -14.40
C ALA A 86 3.02 -3.67 -15.88
N PRO A 87 3.08 -2.65 -16.76
CA PRO A 87 2.80 -2.79 -18.18
C PRO A 87 3.69 -3.84 -18.88
N ASN A 88 4.91 -4.03 -18.39
CA ASN A 88 5.86 -5.02 -18.88
C ASN A 88 5.61 -6.45 -18.35
N GLY A 89 4.53 -6.67 -17.59
CA GLY A 89 4.17 -7.96 -17.00
C GLY A 89 4.85 -8.28 -15.66
N THR A 90 5.75 -7.42 -15.17
CA THR A 90 6.41 -7.64 -13.86
C THR A 90 5.39 -7.53 -12.73
N LEU A 91 5.36 -8.54 -11.85
CA LEU A 91 4.52 -8.58 -10.67
C LEU A 91 5.28 -8.14 -9.43
N TYR A 92 4.82 -7.08 -8.78
CA TYR A 92 5.31 -6.58 -7.50
C TYR A 92 4.32 -6.97 -6.40
N ARG A 93 4.83 -7.43 -5.25
CA ARG A 93 4.00 -7.84 -4.10
C ARG A 93 4.31 -6.95 -2.91
N PHE A 94 3.29 -6.45 -2.25
CA PHE A 94 3.39 -5.54 -1.10
C PHE A 94 2.69 -6.20 0.09
N PRO A 95 3.41 -6.97 0.91
CA PRO A 95 2.85 -7.59 2.11
C PRO A 95 2.52 -6.50 3.13
N CYS A 96 1.24 -6.33 3.45
CA CYS A 96 0.78 -5.28 4.35
C CYS A 96 0.59 -5.84 5.78
N TYR A 97 -0.22 -6.90 5.90
CA TYR A 97 -0.57 -7.62 7.14
C TYR A 97 -0.77 -6.72 8.37
N GLN A 98 -1.53 -5.64 8.21
CA GLN A 98 -1.74 -4.66 9.27
C GLN A 98 -3.13 -4.03 9.22
N TRP A 99 -3.58 -3.55 10.38
CA TRP A 99 -4.80 -2.78 10.53
C TRP A 99 -4.56 -1.32 10.15
N LEU A 100 -5.45 -0.77 9.34
CA LEU A 100 -5.54 0.65 9.03
C LEU A 100 -6.75 1.21 9.79
N GLU A 101 -6.47 1.98 10.83
CA GLU A 101 -7.46 2.59 11.71
C GLU A 101 -7.63 4.09 11.38
N GLY A 102 -8.86 4.59 11.52
CA GLY A 102 -9.18 5.98 11.26
C GLY A 102 -8.87 6.49 9.86
N VAL A 103 -8.64 7.80 9.75
CA VAL A 103 -8.16 8.44 8.51
C VAL A 103 -6.65 8.39 8.52
N THR A 104 -6.06 7.51 7.71
CA THR A 104 -4.63 7.24 7.74
C THR A 104 -4.05 7.00 6.35
N THR A 105 -2.75 7.23 6.22
CA THR A 105 -1.96 6.85 5.04
C THR A 105 -0.83 5.94 5.48
N VAL A 106 -0.77 4.74 4.92
CA VAL A 106 0.28 3.76 5.19
C VAL A 106 1.13 3.58 3.94
N GLU A 107 2.45 3.66 4.12
CA GLU A 107 3.43 3.38 3.08
C GLU A 107 3.95 1.95 3.22
N VAL A 108 3.82 1.14 2.17
CA VAL A 108 4.21 -0.28 2.17
C VAL A 108 5.25 -0.53 1.10
N ARG A 109 6.33 -1.23 1.46
CA ARG A 109 7.43 -1.56 0.54
C ARG A 109 7.18 -2.87 -0.20
N GLU A 110 7.85 -3.02 -1.33
CA GLU A 110 7.88 -4.29 -2.07
C GLU A 110 8.46 -5.41 -1.18
N GLY A 111 7.89 -6.61 -1.28
CA GLY A 111 8.06 -7.71 -0.33
C GLY A 111 9.42 -8.42 -0.37
N SER A 112 10.31 -8.08 -1.29
CA SER A 112 11.69 -8.57 -1.27
C SER A 112 12.40 -8.06 -0.01
N GLY A 113 12.95 -8.97 0.80
CA GLY A 113 13.77 -8.58 1.95
C GLY A 113 14.96 -7.72 1.54
N LYS A 114 15.15 -6.57 2.20
CA LYS A 114 16.25 -5.62 1.94
C LYS A 114 16.95 -5.22 3.23
N LYS A 115 18.29 -5.17 3.20
CA LYS A 115 19.14 -4.59 4.25
C LYS A 115 19.29 -3.07 4.05
N LEU A 116 19.97 -2.41 4.99
CA LEU A 116 20.29 -0.97 4.88
C LEU A 116 21.07 -0.63 3.62
N VAL A 117 22.07 -1.45 3.29
CA VAL A 117 22.93 -1.27 2.12
C VAL A 117 22.21 -1.46 0.79
N ASP A 118 21.06 -2.15 0.79
CA ASP A 118 20.29 -2.41 -0.43
C ASP A 118 19.36 -1.23 -0.79
N ASP A 119 19.12 -0.31 0.14
CA ASP A 119 18.27 0.88 -0.08
C ASP A 119 19.05 1.94 -0.85
N LYS A 120 19.04 1.84 -2.17
CA LYS A 120 19.73 2.81 -3.05
C LYS A 120 18.99 4.14 -3.18
N LEU A 121 17.66 4.09 -3.20
CA LEU A 121 16.80 5.27 -3.37
C LEU A 121 16.61 5.99 -2.04
N GLN A 122 16.65 7.33 -2.06
CA GLN A 122 16.52 8.14 -0.85
C GLN A 122 15.17 7.95 -0.16
N ILE A 123 14.07 7.86 -0.92
CA ILE A 123 12.73 7.59 -0.40
C ILE A 123 12.66 6.29 0.42
N LEU A 124 13.42 5.27 0.03
CA LEU A 124 13.45 3.98 0.72
C LEU A 124 14.22 4.07 2.04
N LYS A 125 15.32 4.83 2.05
CA LYS A 125 16.06 5.12 3.28
C LYS A 125 15.18 5.92 4.24
N GLU A 126 14.56 6.98 3.78
CA GLU A 126 13.68 7.84 4.60
C GLU A 126 12.49 7.06 5.17
N HIS A 127 11.82 6.26 4.35
CA HIS A 127 10.75 5.38 4.79
C HIS A 127 11.20 4.47 5.94
N ARG A 128 12.34 3.79 5.79
CA ARG A 128 12.89 2.92 6.85
C ARG A 128 13.18 3.69 8.15
N HIS A 129 13.78 4.88 8.07
CA HIS A 129 14.07 5.68 9.27
C HIS A 129 12.78 6.10 9.98
N ARG A 130 11.77 6.58 9.23
CA ARG A 130 10.46 6.96 9.79
C ARG A 130 9.77 5.77 10.44
N GLU A 131 9.73 4.63 9.75
CA GLU A 131 9.08 3.41 10.23
C GLU A 131 9.74 2.88 11.51
N LEU A 132 11.07 2.85 11.59
CA LEU A 132 11.79 2.43 12.80
C LEU A 132 11.58 3.39 13.97
N ALA A 133 11.63 4.71 13.72
CA ALA A 133 11.39 5.71 14.77
C ALA A 133 9.97 5.56 15.35
N ALA A 134 8.95 5.45 14.49
CA ALA A 134 7.57 5.25 14.92
C ALA A 134 7.39 3.95 15.72
N ARG A 135 8.05 2.84 15.32
CA ARG A 135 8.00 1.58 16.06
C ARG A 135 8.69 1.66 17.42
N GLN A 136 9.84 2.31 17.52
CA GLN A 136 10.54 2.49 18.80
C GLN A 136 9.74 3.35 19.78
N GLU A 137 8.97 4.31 19.28
CA GLU A 137 8.06 5.10 20.10
C GLU A 137 6.87 4.28 20.60
N ALA A 138 6.23 3.51 19.70
CA ALA A 138 5.04 2.73 19.99
C ALA A 138 5.30 1.48 20.85
N TYR A 139 6.46 0.83 20.70
CA TYR A 139 6.80 -0.41 21.39
C TYR A 139 8.03 -0.20 22.27
N ARG A 140 7.80 -0.10 23.59
CA ARG A 140 8.86 0.12 24.58
C ARG A 140 9.00 -1.07 25.52
N TRP A 141 10.24 -1.33 25.94
CA TRP A 141 10.53 -2.31 26.99
C TRP A 141 9.93 -1.87 28.32
N GLN A 142 9.40 -2.82 29.08
CA GLN A 142 8.93 -2.65 30.46
C GLN A 142 9.79 -3.49 31.40
#